data_AF-A0A521SZ80-F1
#
_entry.id   AF-A0A521SZ80-F1
#
_cell.length_a   1.000
_cell.length_b   1.000
_cell.length_c   1.000
_cell.angle_alpha   90.00
_cell.angle_beta   90.00
_cell.angle_gamma   90.00
#
_symmetry.space_group_name_H-M   'P 1'
#
loop_
_entity.id
_entity.type
_entity.pdbx_description
1 polymer ?
#
loop_
_entity_poly.entity_id
_entity_poly.type
_entity_poly.pdbx_seq_one_letter_code
_entity_poly.pdbx_strand_id
1 'polypeptide(L)'
;MLLTTVTRAVCESGKSTFPFQYYSEAGEAIYQLEFRSHVFNGMAFLHFDSEQRLVAQVMEHDQPEFPAELMRWAALRPEELDAFNAQPADFEDLLFKMHLAASNIPAQRSQPDELAQLHNLYPEAPIVIGGCGRSGTTLLLSILGAHPHIHAIQEEMFAFFPLPFRLRPLLRHLQALPGQSSWRRWCEKTPKNVRSFGEILNAFGGEVRLIHMVRDGRDVVTSHHPNSPQRYYVPPERWVADVQAGLDYEPQTLLVRYEDLIADVEGTLRNVCDYLGEDFHPQIMEFYRHTTVTENKAWEGKKVQPLHANRIGRWQHDEHQRVIQQFMETPGAPELMARLGYRIEAHDEQPV
;
A
#
# COMPACT_ATOMS: atom_id res chain seq x y z
N MET A 1 -23.38 -11.66 7.09
CA MET A 1 -23.10 -12.57 8.23
C MET A 1 -21.67 -13.14 8.17
N LEU A 2 -21.24 -13.77 7.06
CA LEU A 2 -19.87 -14.28 6.91
C LEU A 2 -18.80 -13.19 6.85
N LEU A 3 -19.04 -12.11 6.11
CA LEU A 3 -18.14 -10.94 6.13
C LEU A 3 -18.04 -10.41 7.56
N THR A 4 -19.15 -10.34 8.30
CA THR A 4 -19.17 -9.95 9.71
C THR A 4 -18.37 -10.91 10.59
N THR A 5 -18.42 -12.22 10.35
CA THR A 5 -17.67 -13.24 11.10
C THR A 5 -16.19 -13.26 10.75
N VAL A 6 -15.84 -13.18 9.46
CA VAL A 6 -14.46 -13.05 8.98
C VAL A 6 -13.87 -11.73 9.46
N THR A 7 -14.58 -10.61 9.25
CA THR A 7 -14.23 -9.31 9.83
C THR A 7 -14.08 -9.43 11.34
N ARG A 8 -14.98 -10.07 12.08
CA ARG A 8 -14.85 -10.24 13.53
C ARG A 8 -13.62 -11.06 13.93
N ALA A 9 -13.32 -12.16 13.23
CA ALA A 9 -12.13 -12.98 13.46
C ALA A 9 -10.83 -12.22 13.14
N VAL A 10 -10.79 -11.55 11.98
CA VAL A 10 -9.78 -10.60 11.54
C VAL A 10 -9.56 -9.52 12.61
N CYS A 11 -10.65 -9.01 13.19
CA CYS A 11 -10.62 -7.97 14.21
C CYS A 11 -10.17 -8.45 15.59
N GLU A 12 -10.61 -9.61 16.03
CA GLU A 12 -10.21 -10.16 17.33
C GLU A 12 -8.73 -10.57 17.34
N SER A 13 -8.15 -10.85 16.16
CA SER A 13 -6.75 -11.27 15.99
C SER A 13 -5.70 -10.18 16.23
N GLY A 14 -6.04 -8.91 16.02
CA GLY A 14 -5.08 -7.80 16.08
C GLY A 14 -3.93 -7.86 15.05
N LYS A 15 -4.01 -8.74 14.05
CA LYS A 15 -3.06 -8.82 12.93
C LYS A 15 -3.75 -8.41 11.64
N SER A 16 -3.10 -7.57 10.83
CA SER A 16 -3.62 -7.13 9.53
C SER A 16 -3.83 -8.34 8.64
N THR A 17 -5.08 -8.62 8.29
CA THR A 17 -5.41 -9.68 7.35
C THR A 17 -5.30 -9.11 5.96
N PHE A 18 -4.26 -9.51 5.26
CA PHE A 18 -4.05 -9.10 3.88
C PHE A 18 -4.88 -9.98 2.97
N PRO A 19 -5.73 -9.39 2.14
CA PRO A 19 -6.17 -10.06 0.94
C PRO A 19 -5.09 -9.98 -0.12
N PHE A 20 -4.60 -11.12 -0.56
CA PHE A 20 -3.79 -11.24 -1.76
C PHE A 20 -4.71 -11.46 -2.95
N GLN A 21 -4.55 -10.68 -4.01
CA GLN A 21 -5.28 -10.90 -5.26
C GLN A 21 -4.46 -11.84 -6.17
N TYR A 22 -5.14 -12.85 -6.66
CA TYR A 22 -4.74 -13.81 -7.68
C TYR A 22 -5.76 -13.73 -8.81
N TYR A 23 -5.45 -14.41 -9.91
CA TYR A 23 -6.41 -14.58 -10.99
C TYR A 23 -6.45 -16.03 -11.44
N SER A 24 -7.63 -16.53 -11.81
CA SER A 24 -7.79 -17.82 -12.47
C SER A 24 -7.17 -17.78 -13.88
N GLU A 25 -7.01 -18.94 -14.51
CA GLU A 25 -6.58 -19.03 -15.92
C GLU A 25 -7.54 -18.28 -16.88
N ALA A 26 -8.81 -18.15 -16.50
CA ALA A 26 -9.81 -17.37 -17.24
C ALA A 26 -9.73 -15.86 -16.95
N GLY A 27 -8.82 -15.41 -16.09
CA GLY A 27 -8.68 -14.01 -15.70
C GLY A 27 -9.70 -13.55 -14.65
N GLU A 28 -10.35 -14.47 -13.96
CA GLU A 28 -11.30 -14.15 -12.89
C GLU A 28 -10.54 -13.87 -11.59
N ALA A 29 -11.00 -12.94 -10.75
CA ALA A 29 -10.22 -12.49 -9.59
C ALA A 29 -10.40 -13.43 -8.40
N ILE A 30 -9.32 -13.96 -7.83
CA ILE A 30 -9.34 -14.79 -6.62
C ILE A 30 -8.61 -14.07 -5.50
N TYR A 31 -9.27 -13.76 -4.39
CA TYR A 31 -8.69 -13.03 -3.26
C TYR A 31 -8.46 -13.96 -2.07
N GLN A 32 -7.22 -14.08 -1.60
CA GLN A 32 -6.85 -14.84 -0.41
C GLN A 32 -6.70 -13.92 0.80
N LEU A 33 -7.61 -14.00 1.75
CA LEU A 33 -7.53 -13.39 3.06
C LEU A 33 -6.82 -14.34 4.03
N GLU A 34 -5.63 -14.00 4.50
CA GLU A 34 -4.97 -14.74 5.59
C GLU A 34 -5.34 -14.14 6.94
N PHE A 35 -5.73 -14.97 7.91
CA PHE A 35 -6.04 -14.56 9.28
C PHE A 35 -5.23 -15.38 10.29
N ARG A 36 -4.56 -14.68 11.21
CA ARG A 36 -3.77 -15.29 12.28
C ARG A 36 -4.12 -14.66 13.61
N SER A 37 -4.74 -15.41 14.52
CA SER A 37 -5.16 -14.93 15.84
C SER A 37 -4.61 -15.80 16.97
N HIS A 38 -4.82 -15.37 18.22
CA HIS A 38 -4.55 -16.19 19.40
C HIS A 38 -5.54 -17.37 19.55
N VAL A 39 -6.66 -17.33 18.83
CA VAL A 39 -7.75 -18.31 18.93
C VAL A 39 -7.65 -19.34 17.81
N PHE A 40 -7.35 -18.91 16.59
CA PHE A 40 -7.19 -19.75 15.41
C PHE A 40 -6.45 -19.04 14.27
N ASN A 41 -5.87 -19.82 13.39
CA ASN A 41 -5.28 -19.38 12.14
C ASN A 41 -6.06 -19.97 10.96
N GLY A 42 -6.03 -19.27 9.82
CA GLY A 42 -6.60 -19.80 8.60
C GLY A 42 -6.48 -18.86 7.41
N MET A 43 -7.04 -19.31 6.29
CA MET A 43 -7.05 -18.63 5.01
C MET A 43 -8.46 -18.69 4.43
N ALA A 44 -8.92 -17.61 3.80
CA ALA A 44 -10.13 -17.61 2.99
C ALA A 44 -9.80 -17.19 1.56
N PHE A 45 -10.25 -17.93 0.56
CA PHE A 45 -10.17 -17.57 -0.85
C PHE A 45 -11.55 -17.11 -1.31
N LEU A 46 -11.65 -15.99 -2.02
CA LEU A 46 -12.89 -15.44 -2.59
C LEU A 46 -12.70 -15.28 -4.09
N HIS A 47 -13.36 -16.09 -4.91
CA HIS A 47 -13.29 -16.07 -6.37
C HIS A 47 -14.44 -15.27 -6.96
N PHE A 48 -14.14 -14.31 -7.81
CA PHE A 48 -15.08 -13.45 -8.52
C PHE A 48 -14.93 -13.64 -10.02
N ASP A 49 -16.04 -13.86 -10.72
CA ASP A 49 -16.05 -14.03 -12.17
C ASP A 49 -15.72 -12.73 -12.93
N SER A 50 -15.72 -12.82 -14.26
CA SER A 50 -15.48 -11.67 -15.14
C SER A 50 -16.48 -10.52 -15.00
N GLU A 51 -17.67 -10.79 -14.44
CA GLU A 51 -18.70 -9.80 -14.11
C GLU A 51 -18.59 -9.31 -12.65
N GLN A 52 -17.50 -9.65 -11.95
CA GLN A 52 -17.24 -9.32 -10.55
C GLN A 52 -18.27 -9.91 -9.57
N ARG A 53 -18.93 -11.01 -9.91
CA ARG A 53 -19.81 -11.74 -8.99
C ARG A 53 -19.01 -12.75 -8.20
N LEU A 54 -19.22 -12.85 -6.89
CA LEU A 54 -18.59 -13.88 -6.06
C LEU A 54 -19.10 -15.27 -6.50
N VAL A 55 -18.25 -16.05 -7.15
CA VAL A 55 -18.57 -17.38 -7.70
C VAL A 55 -18.04 -18.54 -6.86
N ALA A 56 -17.01 -18.33 -6.03
CA ALA A 56 -16.58 -19.35 -5.08
C ALA A 56 -15.94 -18.76 -3.83
N GLN A 57 -16.00 -19.50 -2.74
CA GLN A 57 -15.26 -19.21 -1.52
C GLN A 57 -14.72 -20.50 -0.90
N VAL A 58 -13.47 -20.47 -0.44
CA VAL A 58 -12.84 -21.54 0.35
C VAL A 58 -12.39 -20.95 1.67
N MET A 59 -12.54 -21.68 2.78
CA MET A 59 -11.95 -21.29 4.07
C MET A 59 -11.22 -22.50 4.65
N GLU A 60 -9.95 -22.33 5.00
CA GLU A 60 -9.11 -23.31 5.68
C GLU A 60 -8.76 -22.76 7.05
N HIS A 61 -8.87 -23.54 8.13
CA HIS A 61 -8.47 -23.11 9.48
C HIS A 61 -7.98 -24.28 10.34
N ASP A 62 -7.29 -23.97 11.44
CA ASP A 62 -6.68 -24.94 12.36
C ASP A 62 -7.59 -25.45 13.49
N GLN A 63 -8.81 -24.92 13.65
CA GLN A 63 -9.75 -25.34 14.71
C GLN A 63 -10.65 -26.53 14.31
N PRO A 64 -10.65 -27.67 15.03
CA PRO A 64 -11.47 -28.84 14.69
C PRO A 64 -12.97 -28.69 15.00
N GLU A 65 -13.37 -27.73 15.84
CA GLU A 65 -14.76 -27.53 16.29
C GLU A 65 -15.48 -26.37 15.59
N PHE A 66 -14.86 -25.75 14.59
CA PHE A 66 -15.52 -24.71 13.83
C PHE A 66 -16.73 -25.32 13.10
N PRO A 67 -17.93 -24.71 13.18
CA PRO A 67 -19.14 -25.35 12.68
C PRO A 67 -18.97 -25.73 11.21
N ALA A 68 -19.13 -27.02 10.88
CA ALA A 68 -19.05 -27.52 9.51
C ALA A 68 -20.07 -26.85 8.55
N GLU A 69 -21.09 -26.19 9.12
CA GLU A 69 -22.05 -25.33 8.40
C GLU A 69 -21.42 -24.07 7.77
N LEU A 70 -20.27 -23.61 8.29
CA LEU A 70 -19.47 -22.54 7.66
C LEU A 70 -18.45 -23.08 6.64
N MET A 71 -18.21 -24.40 6.61
CA MET A 71 -17.22 -25.07 5.76
C MET A 71 -17.72 -25.42 4.35
N ARG A 72 -19.01 -25.21 4.04
CA ARG A 72 -19.55 -25.34 2.68
C ARG A 72 -20.64 -24.32 2.42
N TRP A 73 -20.25 -23.15 1.91
CA TRP A 73 -21.20 -22.24 1.27
C TRP A 73 -21.49 -22.78 -0.13
N ALA A 74 -22.40 -23.75 -0.20
CA ALA A 74 -22.99 -24.15 -1.47
C ALA A 74 -23.72 -22.93 -2.04
N ALA A 75 -23.22 -22.41 -3.18
CA ALA A 75 -23.86 -21.47 -4.08
C ALA A 75 -24.84 -20.47 -3.43
N LEU A 76 -24.39 -19.23 -3.20
CA LEU A 76 -25.31 -18.11 -2.98
C LEU A 76 -26.38 -18.15 -4.08
N ARG A 77 -27.67 -18.10 -3.69
CA ARG A 77 -28.74 -18.07 -4.69
C ARG A 77 -28.64 -16.75 -5.46
N PRO A 78 -28.95 -16.72 -6.78
CA PRO A 78 -28.89 -15.52 -7.60
C PRO A 78 -29.55 -14.27 -6.96
N GLU A 79 -30.62 -14.48 -6.19
CA GLU A 79 -31.40 -13.45 -5.51
C GLU A 79 -30.64 -12.78 -4.33
N GLU A 80 -29.69 -13.48 -3.72
CA GLU A 80 -28.82 -12.97 -2.65
C GLU A 80 -27.59 -12.23 -3.22
N LEU A 81 -27.23 -12.50 -4.49
CA LEU A 81 -26.23 -11.75 -5.27
C LEU A 81 -26.76 -10.39 -5.72
N ASP A 82 -28.06 -10.26 -6.01
CA ASP A 82 -28.67 -9.00 -6.46
C ASP A 82 -28.63 -7.88 -5.41
N ALA A 83 -28.67 -8.23 -4.12
CA ALA A 83 -28.47 -7.27 -3.03
C ALA A 83 -27.02 -6.74 -2.94
N PHE A 84 -26.08 -7.40 -3.64
CA PHE A 84 -24.67 -7.08 -3.72
C PHE A 84 -24.22 -6.72 -5.14
N ASN A 85 -25.14 -6.36 -6.06
CA ASN A 85 -24.84 -5.78 -7.38
C ASN A 85 -24.18 -4.38 -7.25
N ALA A 86 -22.99 -4.33 -6.65
CA ALA A 86 -22.09 -3.20 -6.75
C ALA A 86 -21.53 -3.20 -8.17
N GLN A 87 -21.80 -2.11 -8.88
CA GLN A 87 -21.25 -1.75 -10.19
C GLN A 87 -19.70 -1.86 -10.21
N PRO A 88 -19.05 -1.83 -11.39
CA PRO A 88 -17.68 -2.35 -11.69
C PRO A 88 -16.45 -1.84 -10.89
N ALA A 89 -16.63 -1.14 -9.78
CA ALA A 89 -15.61 -0.73 -8.82
C ALA A 89 -16.05 -1.24 -7.43
N ASP A 90 -15.26 -1.91 -6.61
CA ASP A 90 -13.82 -2.07 -6.60
C ASP A 90 -13.57 -3.11 -5.48
N PHE A 91 -12.60 -4.00 -5.61
CA PHE A 91 -12.18 -4.79 -4.44
C PHE A 91 -11.67 -3.88 -3.31
N GLU A 92 -11.15 -2.70 -3.66
CA GLU A 92 -10.87 -1.64 -2.69
C GLU A 92 -12.09 -1.28 -1.85
N ASP A 93 -13.29 -1.30 -2.45
CA ASP A 93 -14.56 -1.01 -1.77
C ASP A 93 -14.98 -2.18 -0.86
N LEU A 94 -14.70 -3.44 -1.23
CA LEU A 94 -14.91 -4.58 -0.33
C LEU A 94 -13.94 -4.55 0.87
N LEU A 95 -12.65 -4.31 0.61
CA LEU A 95 -11.64 -4.12 1.65
C LEU A 95 -11.99 -2.95 2.57
N PHE A 96 -12.39 -1.83 1.97
CA PHE A 96 -12.86 -0.64 2.67
C PHE A 96 -14.07 -0.95 3.53
N LYS A 97 -15.08 -1.67 2.99
CA LYS A 97 -16.26 -2.12 3.75
C LYS A 97 -15.89 -3.07 4.89
N MET A 98 -14.96 -4.00 4.67
CA MET A 98 -14.45 -4.90 5.72
C MET A 98 -13.71 -4.12 6.81
N HIS A 99 -12.90 -3.14 6.43
CA HIS A 99 -12.18 -2.27 7.35
C HIS A 99 -13.10 -1.32 8.12
N LEU A 100 -14.12 -0.77 7.47
CA LEU A 100 -15.13 0.07 8.11
C LEU A 100 -15.96 -0.76 9.10
N ALA A 101 -16.36 -1.97 8.71
CA ALA A 101 -17.04 -2.92 9.59
C ALA A 101 -16.15 -3.32 10.78
N ALA A 102 -14.85 -3.53 10.55
CA ALA A 102 -13.86 -3.80 11.58
C ALA A 102 -13.76 -2.66 12.60
N SER A 103 -13.64 -1.45 12.08
CA SER A 103 -13.49 -0.23 12.87
C SER A 103 -14.75 0.16 13.63
N ASN A 104 -15.92 -0.34 13.22
CA ASN A 104 -17.17 -0.16 13.95
C ASN A 104 -17.30 -1.07 15.19
N ILE A 105 -16.38 -2.03 15.38
CA ILE A 105 -16.30 -2.83 16.60
C ILE A 105 -15.65 -1.95 17.69
N PRO A 106 -16.31 -1.70 18.85
CA PRO A 106 -15.80 -0.77 19.87
C PRO A 106 -14.37 -1.08 20.36
N ALA A 107 -13.97 -2.35 20.39
CA ALA A 107 -12.63 -2.79 20.79
C ALA A 107 -11.51 -2.56 19.74
N GLN A 108 -11.90 -2.13 18.53
CA GLN A 108 -11.03 -1.87 17.38
C GLN A 108 -10.94 -0.38 17.02
N ARG A 109 -11.83 0.46 17.55
CA ARG A 109 -11.72 1.92 17.36
C ARG A 109 -10.42 2.39 17.98
N SER A 110 -9.63 3.14 17.20
CA SER A 110 -8.46 3.83 17.73
C SER A 110 -8.90 4.66 18.93
N GLN A 111 -8.36 4.32 20.09
CA GLN A 111 -8.62 5.09 21.30
C GLN A 111 -7.67 6.28 21.32
N PRO A 112 -8.08 7.45 21.84
CA PRO A 112 -7.18 8.61 21.98
C PRO A 112 -5.83 8.24 22.61
N ASP A 113 -5.85 7.29 23.55
CA ASP A 113 -4.68 6.77 24.24
C ASP A 113 -3.69 6.03 23.32
N GLU A 114 -4.14 5.40 22.23
CA GLU A 114 -3.27 4.67 21.29
C GLU A 114 -2.42 5.64 20.45
N LEU A 115 -3.05 6.72 19.97
CA LEU A 115 -2.37 7.77 19.22
C LEU A 115 -1.35 8.51 20.09
N ALA A 116 -1.73 8.86 21.32
CA ALA A 116 -0.82 9.47 22.28
C ALA A 116 0.36 8.53 22.62
N GLN A 117 0.12 7.22 22.74
CA GLN A 117 1.21 6.26 22.94
C GLN A 117 2.13 6.18 21.73
N LEU A 118 1.60 6.08 20.51
CA LEU A 118 2.41 6.06 19.28
C LEU A 118 3.29 7.30 19.15
N HIS A 119 2.73 8.45 19.52
CA HIS A 119 3.45 9.71 19.49
C HIS A 119 4.61 9.74 20.50
N ASN A 120 4.40 9.22 21.71
CA ASN A 120 5.41 9.28 22.78
C ASN A 120 6.34 8.06 22.84
N LEU A 121 6.14 7.05 21.99
CA LEU A 121 6.91 5.80 22.06
C LEU A 121 8.38 6.01 21.71
N TYR A 122 8.66 6.98 20.85
CA TYR A 122 9.97 7.33 20.37
C TYR A 122 10.18 8.86 20.47
N PRO A 123 11.42 9.33 20.67
CA PRO A 123 11.69 10.75 20.93
C PRO A 123 11.52 11.66 19.70
N GLU A 124 11.53 11.13 18.49
CA GLU A 124 11.45 11.90 17.25
C GLU A 124 10.19 11.57 16.44
N ALA A 125 9.73 12.53 15.64
CA ALA A 125 8.49 12.44 14.89
C ALA A 125 8.48 11.22 13.94
N PRO A 126 7.36 10.47 13.89
CA PRO A 126 7.25 9.30 13.03
C PRO A 126 7.24 9.67 11.55
N ILE A 127 7.56 8.70 10.72
CA ILE A 127 7.57 8.82 9.26
C ILE A 127 6.40 8.01 8.69
N VAL A 128 5.62 8.63 7.81
CA VAL A 128 4.61 7.92 7.03
C VAL A 128 4.85 8.15 5.55
N ILE A 129 5.09 7.06 4.82
CA ILE A 129 5.27 7.09 3.37
C ILE A 129 3.94 6.74 2.70
N GLY A 130 3.51 7.59 1.78
CA GLY A 130 2.38 7.36 0.88
C GLY A 130 2.75 7.61 -0.57
N GLY A 131 1.88 7.18 -1.48
CA GLY A 131 1.96 7.44 -2.91
C GLY A 131 1.15 6.42 -3.70
N CYS A 132 1.11 6.57 -5.02
CA CYS A 132 0.50 5.53 -5.84
C CYS A 132 1.32 4.23 -5.75
N GLY A 133 0.64 3.08 -5.76
CA GLY A 133 1.32 1.77 -5.86
C GLY A 133 2.28 1.75 -7.05
N ARG A 134 3.40 1.04 -6.94
CA ARG A 134 4.46 0.94 -7.98
C ARG A 134 5.31 2.21 -8.20
N SER A 135 5.16 3.23 -7.35
CA SER A 135 5.97 4.47 -7.38
C SER A 135 7.29 4.39 -6.60
N GLY A 136 7.73 3.21 -6.16
CA GLY A 136 8.99 3.06 -5.41
C GLY A 136 8.88 3.27 -3.89
N THR A 137 7.68 3.30 -3.32
CA THR A 137 7.45 3.44 -1.86
C THR A 137 8.19 2.40 -1.02
N THR A 138 8.16 1.13 -1.42
CA THR A 138 8.92 0.05 -0.75
C THR A 138 10.44 0.24 -0.86
N LEU A 139 10.93 0.76 -2.00
CA LEU A 139 12.35 1.04 -2.17
C LEU A 139 12.81 2.12 -1.17
N LEU A 140 12.07 3.23 -1.09
CA LEU A 140 12.38 4.28 -0.12
C LEU A 140 12.32 3.77 1.32
N LEU A 141 11.29 3.00 1.68
CA LEU A 141 11.20 2.36 3.00
C LEU A 141 12.46 1.53 3.30
N SER A 142 12.96 0.79 2.32
CA SER A 142 14.14 -0.07 2.50
C SER A 142 15.42 0.73 2.66
N ILE A 143 15.55 1.84 1.94
CA ILE A 143 16.66 2.78 2.10
C ILE A 143 16.64 3.38 3.52
N LEU A 144 15.49 3.90 3.96
CA LEU A 144 15.34 4.47 5.29
C LEU A 144 15.52 3.42 6.41
N GLY A 145 15.14 2.16 6.16
CA GLY A 145 15.34 1.06 7.09
C GLY A 145 16.79 0.66 7.32
N ALA A 146 17.74 1.20 6.54
CA ALA A 146 19.16 1.08 6.79
C ALA A 146 19.72 2.23 7.65
N HIS A 147 18.92 3.24 7.97
CA HIS A 147 19.35 4.32 8.86
C HIS A 147 19.34 3.84 10.33
N PRO A 148 20.41 4.05 11.11
CA PRO A 148 20.51 3.51 12.48
C PRO A 148 19.45 4.06 13.44
N HIS A 149 18.86 5.23 13.15
CA HIS A 149 17.81 5.84 13.97
C HIS A 149 16.38 5.57 13.49
N ILE A 150 16.18 4.90 12.36
CA ILE A 150 14.84 4.69 11.80
C ILE A 150 14.47 3.21 11.87
N HIS A 151 13.38 2.91 12.56
CA HIS A 151 12.74 1.59 12.48
C HIS A 151 11.78 1.53 11.30
N ALA A 152 12.20 0.94 10.18
CA ALA A 152 11.30 0.71 9.04
C ALA A 152 10.45 -0.55 9.25
N ILE A 153 9.14 -0.40 9.16
CA ILE A 153 8.19 -1.50 9.29
C ILE A 153 8.01 -2.15 7.92
N GLN A 154 8.49 -3.39 7.78
CA GLN A 154 8.52 -4.12 6.50
C GLN A 154 7.10 -4.38 5.95
N GLU A 155 6.16 -4.68 6.84
CA GLU A 155 4.77 -4.95 6.51
C GLU A 155 3.97 -3.67 6.26
N GLU A 156 3.03 -3.71 5.31
CA GLU A 156 2.05 -2.63 5.15
C GLU A 156 1.02 -2.74 6.27
N MET A 157 1.04 -1.85 7.24
CA MET A 157 0.20 -2.04 8.43
C MET A 157 -1.25 -1.62 8.21
N PHE A 158 -1.53 -0.84 7.17
CA PHE A 158 -2.85 -0.22 6.92
C PHE A 158 -3.35 0.53 8.16
N ALA A 159 -2.42 1.13 8.92
CA ALA A 159 -2.72 1.81 10.17
C ALA A 159 -3.55 3.08 9.94
N PHE A 160 -3.26 3.79 8.84
CA PHE A 160 -3.84 5.09 8.54
C PHE A 160 -4.82 5.09 7.36
N PHE A 161 -4.90 3.99 6.61
CA PHE A 161 -5.88 3.84 5.54
C PHE A 161 -6.47 2.42 5.51
N PRO A 162 -7.78 2.28 5.26
CA PRO A 162 -8.76 3.36 5.18
C PRO A 162 -9.12 3.97 6.55
N LEU A 163 -9.99 4.98 6.54
CA LEU A 163 -10.53 5.54 7.76
C LEU A 163 -11.66 4.66 8.34
N PRO A 164 -11.86 4.70 9.67
CA PRO A 164 -10.97 5.36 10.65
C PRO A 164 -9.67 4.56 10.85
N PHE A 165 -8.69 5.17 11.51
CA PHE A 165 -7.39 4.51 11.76
C PHE A 165 -7.52 3.22 12.57
N ARG A 166 -6.57 2.31 12.35
CA ARG A 166 -6.38 1.06 13.10
C ARG A 166 -4.97 1.06 13.70
N LEU A 167 -4.80 1.81 14.79
CA LEU A 167 -3.48 2.06 15.39
C LEU A 167 -2.99 0.89 16.26
N ARG A 168 -3.90 0.09 16.81
CA ARG A 168 -3.56 -1.01 17.73
C ARG A 168 -2.54 -2.03 17.19
N PRO A 169 -2.64 -2.55 15.95
CA PRO A 169 -1.64 -3.47 15.41
C PRO A 169 -0.26 -2.83 15.30
N LEU A 170 -0.20 -1.57 14.84
CA LEU A 170 1.04 -0.78 14.76
C LEU A 170 1.65 -0.59 16.16
N LEU A 171 0.85 -0.18 17.14
CA LEU A 171 1.31 0.01 18.51
C LEU A 171 1.84 -1.29 19.13
N ARG A 172 1.14 -2.42 18.97
CA ARG A 172 1.59 -3.73 19.45
C ARG A 172 2.90 -4.17 18.79
N HIS A 173 3.04 -3.96 17.49
CA HIS A 173 4.28 -4.25 16.77
C HIS A 173 5.45 -3.50 17.38
N LEU A 174 5.29 -2.18 17.57
CA LEU A 174 6.34 -1.33 18.12
C LEU A 174 6.67 -1.64 19.58
N GLN A 175 5.66 -1.96 20.41
CA GLN A 175 5.86 -2.35 21.82
C GLN A 175 6.53 -3.71 22.00
N ALA A 176 6.43 -4.60 21.00
CA ALA A 176 7.07 -5.92 21.04
C ALA A 176 8.55 -5.88 20.63
N LEU A 177 9.05 -4.73 20.16
CA LEU A 177 10.45 -4.58 19.76
C LEU A 177 11.38 -4.62 20.98
N PRO A 178 12.60 -5.16 20.84
CA PRO A 178 13.56 -5.20 21.92
C PRO A 178 14.01 -3.77 22.30
N GLY A 179 14.04 -3.46 23.60
CA GLY A 179 14.40 -2.12 24.11
C GLY A 179 15.87 -1.70 24.01
N GLN A 180 16.68 -2.36 23.16
CA GLN A 180 18.12 -2.08 22.98
C GLN A 180 18.46 -1.61 21.55
N SER A 181 17.53 -1.00 20.82
CA SER A 181 17.81 -0.42 19.50
C SER A 181 18.26 1.04 19.61
N SER A 182 18.97 1.53 18.59
CA SER A 182 19.32 2.94 18.41
C SER A 182 18.21 3.75 17.74
N TRP A 183 17.04 3.16 17.51
CA TRP A 183 15.94 3.80 16.81
C TRP A 183 15.38 4.97 17.63
N ARG A 184 15.13 6.08 16.94
CA ARG A 184 14.59 7.31 17.51
C ARG A 184 13.22 7.67 16.94
N ARG A 185 12.78 6.94 15.92
CA ARG A 185 11.47 7.05 15.26
C ARG A 185 11.16 5.77 14.50
N TRP A 186 9.90 5.62 14.11
CA TRP A 186 9.43 4.54 13.25
C TRP A 186 8.97 5.07 11.88
N CYS A 187 9.00 4.20 10.88
CA CYS A 187 8.55 4.47 9.52
C CYS A 187 7.54 3.42 9.09
N GLU A 188 6.29 3.84 8.84
CA GLU A 188 5.24 3.00 8.27
C GLU A 188 4.99 3.39 6.83
N LYS A 189 4.84 2.39 5.97
CA LYS A 189 4.55 2.57 4.55
C LYS A 189 3.41 1.66 4.17
N THR A 190 2.29 2.30 3.87
CA THR A 190 1.21 1.73 3.06
C THR A 190 0.99 2.75 1.95
N PRO A 191 1.13 2.42 0.65
CA PRO A 191 1.04 3.42 -0.42
C PRO A 191 -0.22 4.29 -0.31
N LYS A 192 -1.36 3.67 0.04
CA LYS A 192 -2.65 4.34 0.21
C LYS A 192 -2.73 5.31 1.39
N ASN A 193 -1.73 5.40 2.26
CA ASN A 193 -1.65 6.44 3.29
C ASN A 193 -1.75 7.84 2.68
N VAL A 194 -1.36 8.02 1.42
CA VAL A 194 -1.51 9.28 0.67
C VAL A 194 -2.94 9.82 0.68
N ARG A 195 -3.94 8.92 0.69
CA ARG A 195 -5.36 9.27 0.74
C ARG A 195 -5.84 9.74 2.12
N SER A 196 -5.01 9.59 3.15
CA SER A 196 -5.31 9.97 4.53
C SER A 196 -4.32 11.00 5.09
N PHE A 197 -3.50 11.65 4.26
CA PHE A 197 -2.46 12.56 4.74
C PHE A 197 -3.00 13.70 5.61
N GLY A 198 -4.17 14.27 5.27
CA GLY A 198 -4.80 15.30 6.09
C GLY A 198 -5.22 14.80 7.46
N GLU A 199 -5.84 13.64 7.54
CA GLU A 199 -6.22 13.01 8.80
C GLU A 199 -5.01 12.64 9.64
N ILE A 200 -3.93 12.19 9.00
CA ILE A 200 -2.67 11.87 9.70
C ILE A 200 -2.05 13.15 10.27
N LEU A 201 -1.94 14.23 9.48
CA LEU A 201 -1.45 15.53 9.96
C LEU A 201 -2.28 16.01 11.16
N ASN A 202 -3.60 15.96 11.04
CA ASN A 202 -4.50 16.39 12.12
C ASN A 202 -4.33 15.54 13.38
N ALA A 203 -4.22 14.21 13.24
CA ALA A 203 -4.07 13.29 14.36
C ALA A 203 -2.76 13.51 15.12
N PHE A 204 -1.65 13.71 14.42
CA PHE A 204 -0.34 13.95 15.04
C PHE A 204 -0.08 15.43 15.36
N GLY A 205 -1.07 16.33 15.20
CA GLY A 205 -0.87 17.77 15.44
C GLY A 205 0.21 18.39 14.55
N GLY A 206 0.47 17.81 13.37
CA GLY A 206 1.57 18.18 12.48
C GLY A 206 2.93 17.60 12.85
N GLU A 207 3.06 16.91 13.99
CA GLU A 207 4.30 16.27 14.46
C GLU A 207 4.48 14.87 13.83
N VAL A 208 4.42 14.83 12.50
CA VAL A 208 4.63 13.65 11.67
C VAL A 208 5.35 14.07 10.39
N ARG A 209 6.28 13.24 9.91
CA ARG A 209 6.98 13.47 8.65
C ARG A 209 6.32 12.65 7.55
N LEU A 210 5.56 13.33 6.69
CA LEU A 210 4.91 12.69 5.54
C LEU A 210 5.82 12.76 4.32
N ILE A 211 6.00 11.63 3.64
CA ILE A 211 6.69 11.56 2.35
C ILE A 211 5.72 11.08 1.27
N HIS A 212 5.55 11.89 0.24
CA HIS A 212 4.77 11.58 -0.95
C HIS A 212 5.69 11.07 -2.05
N MET A 213 5.72 9.75 -2.27
CA MET A 213 6.44 9.15 -3.39
C MET A 213 5.63 9.25 -4.68
N VAL A 214 6.23 9.86 -5.69
CA VAL A 214 5.65 10.05 -7.02
C VAL A 214 6.55 9.40 -8.07
N ARG A 215 5.96 8.95 -9.17
CA ARG A 215 6.64 8.36 -10.31
C ARG A 215 5.91 8.72 -11.59
N ASP A 216 6.60 8.70 -12.73
CA ASP A 216 6.00 8.86 -14.06
C ASP A 216 4.79 7.91 -14.20
N GLY A 217 3.61 8.49 -14.42
CA GLY A 217 2.36 7.74 -14.44
C GLY A 217 2.32 6.69 -15.54
N ARG A 218 3.02 6.90 -16.65
CA ARG A 218 3.14 5.91 -17.75
C ARG A 218 3.88 4.66 -17.29
N ASP A 219 4.96 4.82 -16.53
CA ASP A 219 5.69 3.69 -15.94
C ASP A 219 4.89 2.97 -14.84
N VAL A 220 4.00 3.70 -14.15
CA VAL A 220 3.14 3.12 -13.10
C VAL A 220 2.04 2.26 -13.71
N VAL A 221 1.28 2.81 -14.68
CA VAL A 221 0.17 2.08 -15.32
C VAL A 221 0.65 0.93 -16.20
N THR A 222 1.90 0.95 -16.66
CA THR A 222 2.51 -0.16 -17.42
C THR A 222 3.22 -1.19 -16.54
N SER A 223 3.19 -1.01 -15.20
CA SER A 223 3.71 -2.04 -14.30
C SER A 223 2.73 -3.20 -14.16
N HIS A 224 3.16 -4.40 -14.58
CA HIS A 224 2.38 -5.63 -14.38
C HIS A 224 2.21 -6.03 -12.91
N HIS A 225 1.15 -6.80 -12.67
CA HIS A 225 0.87 -7.42 -11.37
C HIS A 225 1.91 -8.51 -11.09
N PRO A 226 2.55 -8.55 -9.90
CA PRO A 226 3.59 -9.53 -9.58
C PRO A 226 3.16 -10.99 -9.76
N ASN A 227 1.87 -11.25 -9.56
CA ASN A 227 1.27 -12.58 -9.68
C ASN A 227 0.45 -12.78 -10.97
N SER A 228 0.43 -11.81 -11.89
CA SER A 228 -0.28 -11.92 -13.18
C SER A 228 0.40 -11.05 -14.24
N PRO A 229 1.37 -11.62 -14.99
CA PRO A 229 2.12 -10.89 -16.01
C PRO A 229 1.25 -10.33 -17.14
N GLN A 230 0.02 -10.82 -17.31
CA GLN A 230 -0.90 -10.38 -18.36
C GLN A 230 -1.75 -9.16 -17.96
N ARG A 231 -1.61 -8.67 -16.72
CA ARG A 231 -2.43 -7.57 -16.19
C ARG A 231 -1.58 -6.46 -15.61
N TYR A 232 -1.97 -5.23 -15.90
CA TYR A 232 -1.42 -4.04 -15.27
C TYR A 232 -1.96 -3.89 -13.85
N TYR A 233 -1.11 -3.40 -12.95
CA TYR A 233 -1.41 -3.32 -11.51
C TYR A 233 -2.25 -2.11 -11.13
N VAL A 234 -2.05 -0.96 -11.81
CA VAL A 234 -2.66 0.32 -11.47
C VAL A 234 -3.51 0.83 -12.65
N PRO A 235 -4.82 1.04 -12.47
CA PRO A 235 -5.62 1.72 -13.49
C PRO A 235 -5.28 3.23 -13.54
N PRO A 236 -5.36 3.89 -14.71
CA PRO A 236 -5.05 5.31 -14.87
C PRO A 236 -5.68 6.25 -13.84
N GLU A 237 -6.96 6.08 -13.57
CA GLU A 237 -7.76 6.93 -12.68
C GLU A 237 -7.24 6.86 -11.24
N ARG A 238 -6.73 5.69 -10.83
CA ARG A 238 -6.11 5.51 -9.51
C ARG A 238 -4.81 6.29 -9.39
N TRP A 239 -3.99 6.35 -10.44
CA TRP A 239 -2.78 7.15 -10.41
C TRP A 239 -3.12 8.64 -10.22
N VAL A 240 -4.09 9.14 -10.97
CA VAL A 240 -4.57 10.54 -10.84
C VAL A 240 -5.06 10.82 -9.42
N ALA A 241 -5.93 9.96 -8.89
CA ALA A 241 -6.49 10.13 -7.55
C ALA A 241 -5.41 10.08 -6.45
N ASP A 242 -4.50 9.10 -6.49
CA ASP A 242 -3.46 8.94 -5.48
C ASP A 242 -2.44 10.08 -5.52
N VAL A 243 -2.05 10.53 -6.71
CA VAL A 243 -1.11 11.66 -6.89
C VAL A 243 -1.74 12.98 -6.47
N GLN A 244 -2.98 13.26 -6.89
CA GLN A 244 -3.68 14.48 -6.49
C GLN A 244 -3.84 14.54 -4.96
N ALA A 245 -4.24 13.43 -4.33
CA ALA A 245 -4.42 13.37 -2.87
C ALA A 245 -3.14 13.74 -2.10
N GLY A 246 -1.96 13.36 -2.61
CA GLY A 246 -0.70 13.75 -1.96
C GLY A 246 -0.32 15.21 -2.22
N LEU A 247 -0.60 15.71 -3.42
CA LEU A 247 -0.33 17.09 -3.83
C LEU A 247 -1.22 18.12 -3.11
N ASP A 248 -2.37 17.70 -2.57
CA ASP A 248 -3.27 18.56 -1.78
C ASP A 248 -2.69 18.97 -0.43
N TYR A 249 -1.64 18.31 0.04
CA TYR A 249 -0.98 18.55 1.33
C TYR A 249 0.46 19.07 1.18
N GLU A 250 0.78 19.69 0.05
CA GLU A 250 2.00 20.51 -0.06
C GLU A 250 1.79 21.86 0.66
N PRO A 251 2.78 22.38 1.40
CA PRO A 251 4.14 21.88 1.59
C PRO A 251 4.32 20.99 2.84
N GLN A 252 3.25 20.53 3.49
CA GLN A 252 3.32 19.69 4.71
C GLN A 252 3.84 18.27 4.44
N THR A 253 3.99 17.89 3.17
CA THR A 253 4.58 16.63 2.72
C THR A 253 5.87 16.89 1.94
N LEU A 254 6.83 15.98 2.04
CA LEU A 254 7.98 15.97 1.14
C LEU A 254 7.65 15.15 -0.10
N LEU A 255 7.58 15.78 -1.26
CA LEU A 255 7.46 15.09 -2.54
C LEU A 255 8.82 14.53 -2.97
N VAL A 256 8.87 13.22 -3.22
CA VAL A 256 10.06 12.53 -3.74
C VAL A 256 9.70 11.83 -5.04
N ARG A 257 10.35 12.23 -6.14
CA ARG A 257 10.19 11.56 -7.44
C ARG A 257 11.13 10.36 -7.50
N TYR A 258 10.58 9.22 -7.93
CA TYR A 258 11.34 8.00 -8.13
C TYR A 258 12.52 8.22 -9.08
N GLU A 259 12.31 8.96 -10.16
CA GLU A 259 13.32 9.25 -11.18
C GLU A 259 14.47 10.08 -10.60
N ASP A 260 14.17 11.07 -9.76
CA ASP A 260 15.19 11.89 -9.10
C ASP A 260 15.99 11.06 -8.08
N LEU A 261 15.31 10.20 -7.31
CA LEU A 261 15.97 9.25 -6.39
C LEU A 261 16.93 8.29 -7.11
N ILE A 262 16.64 7.91 -8.36
CA ILE A 262 17.54 7.04 -9.14
C ILE A 262 18.64 7.85 -9.83
N ALA A 263 18.34 9.04 -10.34
CA ALA A 263 19.27 9.87 -11.09
C ALA A 263 20.33 10.53 -10.20
N ASP A 264 19.93 11.02 -9.02
CA ASP A 264 20.81 11.59 -8.00
C ASP A 264 20.43 11.04 -6.62
N VAL A 265 20.91 9.82 -6.36
CA VAL A 265 20.63 9.08 -5.13
C VAL A 265 21.08 9.87 -3.90
N GLU A 266 22.32 10.35 -3.90
CA GLU A 266 22.90 11.02 -2.74
C GLU A 266 22.22 12.36 -2.48
N GLY A 267 22.06 13.21 -3.51
CA GLY A 267 21.39 14.50 -3.36
C GLY A 267 19.94 14.35 -2.90
N THR A 268 19.20 13.40 -3.47
CA THR A 268 17.82 13.13 -3.07
C THR A 268 17.74 12.64 -1.62
N LEU A 269 18.61 11.69 -1.23
CA LEU A 269 18.60 11.16 0.14
C LEU A 269 19.08 12.17 1.18
N ARG A 270 19.99 13.09 0.83
CA ARG A 270 20.33 14.24 1.68
C ARG A 270 19.12 15.13 1.93
N ASN A 271 18.36 15.48 0.89
CA ASN A 271 17.13 16.25 1.04
C ASN A 271 16.08 15.53 1.91
N VAL A 272 15.97 14.20 1.77
CA VAL A 272 15.09 13.38 2.62
C VAL A 272 15.56 13.42 4.07
N CYS A 273 16.84 13.18 4.35
CA CYS A 273 17.42 13.27 5.69
C CYS A 273 17.21 14.66 6.33
N ASP A 274 17.46 15.74 5.59
CA ASP A 274 17.27 17.12 6.05
C ASP A 274 15.80 17.39 6.43
N TYR A 275 14.84 16.95 5.60
CA TYR A 275 13.42 17.05 5.90
C TYR A 275 13.01 16.25 7.15
N LEU A 276 13.60 15.07 7.32
CA LEU A 276 13.37 14.23 8.50
C LEU A 276 14.03 14.80 9.76
N GLY A 277 15.05 15.65 9.62
CA GLY A 277 15.91 16.10 10.72
C GLY A 277 16.88 15.01 11.18
N GLU A 278 17.35 14.18 10.24
CA GLU A 278 18.34 13.12 10.48
C GLU A 278 19.64 13.46 9.76
N ASP A 279 20.77 12.99 10.30
CA ASP A 279 22.06 13.10 9.61
C ASP A 279 22.11 12.14 8.42
N PHE A 280 22.73 12.56 7.32
CA PHE A 280 22.99 11.64 6.21
C PHE A 280 23.99 10.55 6.64
N HIS A 281 23.52 9.30 6.75
CA HIS A 281 24.33 8.18 7.23
C HIS A 281 24.76 7.22 6.10
N PRO A 282 26.04 6.80 5.99
CA PRO A 282 26.52 5.96 4.88
C PRO A 282 25.74 4.65 4.66
N GLN A 283 25.16 4.07 5.71
CA GLN A 283 24.37 2.83 5.60
C GLN A 283 23.16 2.96 4.67
N ILE A 284 22.58 4.15 4.50
CA ILE A 284 21.44 4.33 3.58
C ILE A 284 21.88 4.22 2.10
N MET A 285 23.14 4.53 1.79
CA MET A 285 23.71 4.31 0.45
C MET A 285 24.03 2.83 0.20
N GLU A 286 24.36 2.10 1.26
CA GLU A 286 24.57 0.66 1.24
C GLU A 286 23.35 -0.12 1.76
N PHE A 287 22.13 0.42 1.61
CA PHE A 287 20.93 -0.10 2.27
C PHE A 287 20.68 -1.59 2.03
N TYR A 288 21.02 -2.09 0.83
CA TYR A 288 20.90 -3.51 0.47
C TYR A 288 21.74 -4.46 1.35
N ARG A 289 22.67 -3.93 2.16
CA ARG A 289 23.46 -4.67 3.17
C ARG A 289 22.98 -4.48 4.60
N HIS A 290 22.27 -3.38 4.88
CA HIS A 290 22.00 -2.92 6.25
C HIS A 290 20.52 -2.84 6.61
N THR A 291 19.64 -2.84 5.61
CA THR A 291 18.20 -2.66 5.83
C THR A 291 17.59 -3.83 6.58
N THR A 292 16.65 -3.51 7.46
CA THR A 292 15.74 -4.50 8.07
C THR A 292 14.63 -4.95 7.11
N VAL A 293 14.40 -4.20 6.02
CA VAL A 293 13.36 -4.47 5.02
C VAL A 293 13.97 -5.20 3.83
N THR A 294 14.06 -6.52 3.95
CA THR A 294 14.87 -7.35 3.04
C THR A 294 14.06 -8.02 1.93
N GLU A 295 12.74 -8.12 2.10
CA GLU A 295 11.83 -8.73 1.14
C GLU A 295 10.49 -7.99 1.06
N ASN A 296 9.89 -7.98 -0.14
CA ASN A 296 8.55 -7.45 -0.34
C ASN A 296 7.92 -8.06 -1.59
N LYS A 297 6.59 -8.31 -1.56
CA LYS A 297 5.86 -8.85 -2.73
C LYS A 297 5.94 -7.93 -3.95
N ALA A 298 6.10 -6.61 -3.75
CA ALA A 298 6.29 -5.65 -4.83
C ALA A 298 7.56 -5.93 -5.66
N TRP A 299 8.54 -6.65 -5.11
CA TRP A 299 9.77 -7.07 -5.79
C TRP A 299 9.68 -8.48 -6.38
N GLU A 300 8.47 -9.03 -6.53
CA GLU A 300 8.26 -10.34 -7.18
C GLU A 300 9.03 -11.48 -6.48
N GLY A 301 9.12 -11.42 -5.15
CA GLY A 301 9.83 -12.42 -4.34
C GLY A 301 11.37 -12.31 -4.36
N LYS A 302 11.92 -11.24 -4.97
CA LYS A 302 13.35 -10.96 -4.96
C LYS A 302 13.75 -10.25 -3.65
N LYS A 303 14.94 -10.58 -3.14
CA LYS A 303 15.58 -9.84 -2.04
C LYS A 303 15.93 -8.42 -2.47
N VAL A 304 16.04 -7.51 -1.52
CA VAL A 304 16.54 -6.15 -1.73
C VAL A 304 17.82 -6.14 -2.57
N GLN A 305 17.90 -5.23 -3.55
CA GLN A 305 19.02 -5.10 -4.48
C GLN A 305 19.53 -3.64 -4.50
N PRO A 306 20.77 -3.40 -4.95
CA PRO A 306 21.26 -2.06 -5.24
C PRO A 306 20.35 -1.32 -6.24
N LEU A 307 20.39 0.02 -6.25
CA LEU A 307 19.59 0.82 -7.18
C LEU A 307 19.98 0.57 -8.63
N HIS A 308 18.98 0.53 -9.51
CA HIS A 308 19.17 0.41 -10.95
C HIS A 308 18.06 1.13 -11.72
N ALA A 309 18.45 1.77 -12.83
CA ALA A 309 17.57 2.55 -13.70
C ALA A 309 16.70 1.70 -14.65
N ASN A 310 16.80 0.37 -14.60
CA ASN A 310 16.12 -0.54 -15.53
C ASN A 310 14.57 -0.50 -15.46
N ARG A 311 14.01 0.19 -14.47
CA ARG A 311 12.56 0.35 -14.36
C ARG A 311 12.06 1.63 -15.03
N ILE A 312 12.92 2.61 -15.31
CA ILE A 312 12.56 3.92 -15.89
C ILE A 312 12.32 3.79 -17.40
N GLY A 313 11.24 4.37 -17.89
CA GLY A 313 10.94 4.46 -19.32
C GLY A 313 10.48 3.14 -19.93
N ARG A 314 10.07 2.16 -19.12
CA ARG A 314 9.54 0.88 -19.63
C ARG A 314 8.28 1.07 -20.43
N TRP A 315 7.50 2.11 -20.12
CA TRP A 315 6.33 2.49 -20.89
C TRP A 315 6.63 2.67 -22.39
N GLN A 316 7.86 2.94 -22.80
CA GLN A 316 8.20 3.13 -24.22
C GLN A 316 8.09 1.85 -25.07
N HIS A 317 7.97 0.67 -24.45
CA HIS A 317 7.79 -0.58 -25.20
C HIS A 317 6.44 -0.60 -25.96
N ASP A 318 6.47 -1.09 -27.19
CA ASP A 318 5.31 -1.12 -28.10
C ASP A 318 4.08 -1.82 -27.53
N GLU A 319 4.27 -2.82 -26.65
CA GLU A 319 3.18 -3.55 -25.99
C GLU A 319 2.31 -2.68 -25.07
N HIS A 320 2.83 -1.53 -24.63
CA HIS A 320 2.16 -0.63 -23.70
C HIS A 320 1.38 0.50 -24.37
N GLN A 321 1.53 0.70 -25.68
CA GLN A 321 1.01 1.87 -26.41
C GLN A 321 -0.48 2.14 -26.15
N ARG A 322 -1.29 1.08 -26.15
CA ARG A 322 -2.74 1.19 -25.88
C ARG A 322 -3.05 1.71 -24.48
N VAL A 323 -2.33 1.23 -23.46
CA VAL A 323 -2.55 1.64 -22.07
C VAL A 323 -2.03 3.04 -21.81
N ILE A 324 -0.95 3.43 -22.50
CA ILE A 324 -0.43 4.80 -22.42
C ILE A 324 -1.39 5.77 -23.09
N GLN A 325 -1.95 5.42 -24.25
CA GLN A 325 -2.97 6.25 -24.88
C GLN A 325 -4.16 6.46 -23.94
N GLN A 326 -4.70 5.38 -23.36
CA GLN A 326 -5.77 5.47 -22.37
C GLN A 326 -5.38 6.36 -21.17
N PHE A 327 -4.16 6.21 -20.66
CA PHE A 327 -3.66 7.02 -19.55
C PHE A 327 -3.58 8.50 -19.91
N MET A 328 -3.09 8.83 -21.11
CA MET A 328 -3.00 10.22 -21.58
C MET A 328 -4.39 10.83 -21.88
N GLU A 329 -5.39 10.01 -22.18
CA GLU A 329 -6.80 10.43 -22.34
C GLU A 329 -7.55 10.51 -20.99
N THR A 330 -6.96 10.02 -19.90
CA THR A 330 -7.59 10.03 -18.57
C THR A 330 -7.64 11.45 -18.01
N PRO A 331 -8.81 11.97 -17.59
CA PRO A 331 -8.93 13.31 -17.04
C PRO A 331 -7.97 13.56 -15.87
N GLY A 332 -7.21 14.67 -15.93
CA GLY A 332 -6.25 15.07 -14.90
C GLY A 332 -4.87 14.43 -15.05
N ALA A 333 -4.71 13.35 -15.82
CA ALA A 333 -3.41 12.69 -15.96
C ALA A 333 -2.37 13.56 -16.68
N PRO A 334 -2.65 14.18 -17.86
CA PRO A 334 -1.71 15.10 -18.50
C PRO A 334 -1.36 16.30 -17.61
N GLU A 335 -2.35 16.91 -16.95
CA GLU A 335 -2.13 18.10 -16.13
C GLU A 335 -1.20 17.79 -14.94
N LEU A 336 -1.43 16.66 -14.25
CA LEU A 336 -0.58 16.19 -13.17
C LEU A 336 0.83 15.83 -13.66
N MET A 337 0.92 15.15 -14.80
CA MET A 337 2.21 14.82 -15.42
C MET A 337 3.04 16.08 -15.69
N ALA A 338 2.42 17.12 -16.24
CA ALA A 338 3.06 18.41 -16.49
C ALA A 338 3.48 19.11 -15.19
N ARG A 339 2.59 19.14 -14.18
CA ARG A 339 2.88 19.73 -12.86
C ARG A 339 4.09 19.07 -12.20
N LEU A 340 4.24 17.76 -12.37
CA LEU A 340 5.33 16.95 -11.82
C LEU A 340 6.59 16.96 -12.69
N GLY A 341 6.61 17.73 -13.77
CA GLY A 341 7.77 17.89 -14.65
C GLY A 341 8.02 16.72 -15.60
N TYR A 342 7.03 15.86 -15.84
CA TYR A 342 7.13 14.81 -16.86
C TYR A 342 6.76 15.37 -18.24
N ARG A 343 7.56 15.05 -19.25
CA ARG A 343 7.29 15.46 -20.63
C ARG A 343 6.07 14.74 -21.19
N ILE A 344 5.16 15.53 -21.76
CA ILE A 344 3.96 15.10 -22.49
C ILE A 344 4.20 15.51 -23.93
N GLU A 345 5.03 14.77 -24.66
CA GLU A 345 5.17 15.08 -26.08
C GLU A 345 3.88 14.69 -26.80
N ALA A 346 3.32 15.63 -27.57
CA ALA A 346 2.45 15.30 -28.68
C ALA A 346 3.34 14.67 -29.75
N HIS A 347 2.91 13.56 -30.33
CA HIS A 347 3.50 13.08 -31.58
C HIS A 347 3.24 14.12 -32.68
N ASP A 348 4.09 15.14 -32.78
CA ASP A 348 4.20 15.99 -33.97
C ASP A 348 5.48 15.62 -34.73
N GLU A 349 5.23 15.07 -35.92
CA GLU A 349 6.07 15.04 -37.12
C GLU A 349 7.48 14.44 -36.99
N GLN A 350 7.60 13.17 -37.45
CA GLN A 350 8.87 12.73 -38.04
C GLN A 350 9.18 13.62 -39.25
N PRO A 351 10.38 14.22 -39.35
CA PRO A 351 10.76 14.96 -40.54
C PRO A 351 10.89 13.98 -41.71
N VAL A 352 10.21 14.33 -42.80
CA VAL A 352 10.14 13.66 -44.11
C VAL A 352 11.52 13.36 -44.69
#